data_AF-A0A3M8FNY1-F1
#
_entry.id   AF-A0A3M8FNY1-F1
#
_cell.length_a   1.000
_cell.length_b   1.000
_cell.length_c   1.000
_cell.angle_alpha   90.00
_cell.angle_beta   90.00
_cell.angle_gamma   90.00
#
_symmetry.space_group_name_H-M   'P 1'
#
loop_
_entity.id
_entity.type
_entity.pdbx_description
1 polymer ?
#
loop_
_entity_poly.entity_id
_entity_poly.type
_entity_poly.pdbx_seq_one_letter_code
_entity_poly.pdbx_strand_id
1 'polypeptide(L)'
;MFRIILFTISAIILAWLTFRIIYARKKRMQYENVFLEVFENIQVELPEFKIDYKYGYPSFEVIFKNQEDLKVAESKGSTEKFKDMIQILHKNIDDFEAELAIHYTWKTRTYSSNL
;
A
#
# COMPACT_ATOMS: atom_id res chain seq x y z
N MET A 1 -21.98 34.03 -22.67
CA MET A 1 -20.52 33.85 -22.51
C MET A 1 -20.15 33.32 -21.13
N PHE A 2 -20.47 34.02 -20.04
CA PHE A 2 -20.13 33.61 -18.66
C PHE A 2 -20.59 32.20 -18.27
N ARG A 3 -21.83 31.82 -18.61
CA ARG A 3 -22.36 30.46 -18.32
C ARG A 3 -21.57 29.36 -19.01
N ILE A 4 -21.14 29.57 -20.26
CA ILE A 4 -20.35 28.61 -21.03
C ILE A 4 -18.98 28.42 -20.38
N ILE A 5 -18.33 29.52 -19.97
CA ILE A 5 -17.04 29.47 -19.27
C ILE A 5 -17.15 28.67 -17.97
N LEU A 6 -18.19 28.91 -17.16
CA LEU A 6 -18.44 28.15 -15.93
C LEU A 6 -18.63 26.64 -16.20
N PHE A 7 -19.43 26.26 -17.20
CA PHE A 7 -19.58 24.85 -17.56
C PHE A 7 -18.27 24.20 -17.99
N THR A 8 -17.44 24.94 -18.73
CA THR A 8 -16.14 24.46 -19.21
C THR A 8 -15.18 24.22 -18.04
N ILE A 9 -15.09 25.17 -17.09
CA ILE A 9 -14.26 25.05 -15.89
C ILE A 9 -14.73 23.87 -15.03
N SER A 10 -16.03 23.74 -14.79
CA SER A 10 -16.59 22.63 -14.02
C SER A 10 -16.31 21.28 -14.67
N ALA A 11 -16.42 21.17 -16.00
CA ALA A 11 -16.10 19.94 -16.73
C ALA A 11 -14.61 19.56 -16.59
N ILE A 12 -13.70 20.53 -16.65
CA ILE A 12 -12.25 20.28 -16.45
C ILE A 12 -11.97 19.79 -15.03
N ILE A 13 -12.58 20.39 -14.02
CA ILE A 13 -12.43 19.97 -12.62
C ILE A 13 -12.95 18.54 -12.44
N LEU A 14 -14.13 18.22 -12.98
CA LEU A 14 -14.70 16.87 -12.91
C LEU A 14 -13.84 15.84 -13.65
N ALA A 15 -13.30 16.17 -14.82
CA ALA A 15 -12.38 15.31 -15.55
C ALA A 15 -11.09 15.06 -14.77
N TRP A 16 -10.54 16.09 -14.13
CA TRP A 16 -9.35 15.95 -13.28
C TRP A 16 -9.59 15.10 -12.04
N LEU A 17 -10.73 15.28 -11.36
CA LEU A 17 -11.13 14.47 -10.20
C LEU A 17 -11.33 13.00 -10.58
N THR A 18 -12.03 12.73 -11.68
CA THR A 18 -12.25 11.35 -12.15
C THR A 18 -10.92 10.68 -12.53
N PHE A 19 -10.03 11.39 -13.21
CA PHE A 19 -8.67 10.92 -13.50
C PHE A 19 -7.89 10.57 -12.22
N ARG A 20 -7.90 11.45 -11.21
CA ARG A 20 -7.24 11.22 -9.92
C ARG A 20 -7.77 9.98 -9.21
N ILE A 21 -9.09 9.78 -9.19
CA ILE A 21 -9.72 8.62 -8.56
C ILE A 21 -9.32 7.32 -9.28
N ILE A 22 -9.37 7.31 -10.61
CA ILE A 22 -8.98 6.13 -11.41
C ILE A 22 -7.51 5.80 -11.21
N TYR A 23 -6.65 6.83 -11.22
CA TYR A 23 -5.22 6.68 -10.97
C TYR A 23 -4.94 6.08 -9.59
N ALA A 24 -5.56 6.62 -8.53
CA ALA A 24 -5.41 6.13 -7.16
C ALA A 24 -5.87 4.67 -7.02
N ARG A 25 -7.01 4.31 -7.63
CA ARG A 25 -7.50 2.92 -7.64
C ARG A 25 -6.54 1.98 -8.35
N LYS A 26 -6.03 2.37 -9.52
CA LYS A 26 -5.08 1.56 -10.28
C LYS A 26 -3.78 1.34 -9.51
N LYS A 27 -3.26 2.37 -8.83
CA LYS A 27 -2.07 2.26 -7.98
C LYS A 27 -2.30 1.34 -6.79
N ARG A 28 -3.44 1.49 -6.11
CA ARG A 28 -3.83 0.61 -5.00
C ARG A 28 -3.88 -0.87 -5.44
N MET A 29 -4.52 -1.16 -6.58
CA MET A 29 -4.57 -2.52 -7.13
C MET A 29 -3.16 -3.07 -7.45
N GLN A 30 -2.24 -2.24 -7.94
CA GLN A 30 -0.86 -2.68 -8.18
C GLN A 30 -0.18 -3.12 -6.87
N TYR A 31 -0.36 -2.38 -5.78
CA TYR A 31 0.21 -2.75 -4.49
C TYR A 31 -0.45 -4.02 -3.92
N GLU A 32 -1.77 -4.15 -4.03
CA GLU A 32 -2.51 -5.35 -3.59
C GLU A 32 -2.08 -6.59 -4.38
N ASN A 33 -1.86 -6.46 -5.69
CA ASN A 33 -1.37 -7.57 -6.52
C ASN A 33 0.04 -8.01 -6.12
N VAL A 34 0.97 -7.06 -5.89
CA VAL A 34 2.32 -7.38 -5.42
C VAL A 34 2.27 -8.05 -4.05
N PHE A 35 1.40 -7.56 -3.16
CA PHE A 35 1.18 -8.16 -1.86
C PHE A 35 0.71 -9.62 -1.97
N LEU A 36 -0.33 -9.89 -2.77
CA LEU A 36 -0.83 -11.25 -2.98
C LEU A 36 0.23 -12.14 -3.64
N GLU A 37 0.94 -11.66 -4.65
CA GLU A 37 2.00 -12.42 -5.31
C GLU A 37 3.09 -12.90 -4.32
N VAL A 38 3.39 -12.10 -3.31
CA VAL A 38 4.43 -12.41 -2.33
C VAL A 38 3.90 -13.25 -1.16
N PHE A 39 2.69 -12.97 -0.68
CA PHE A 39 2.18 -13.51 0.59
C PHE A 39 1.01 -14.50 0.46
N GLU A 40 0.44 -14.74 -0.73
CA GLU A 40 -0.68 -15.68 -0.89
C GLU A 40 -0.26 -17.15 -0.76
N ASN A 41 0.98 -17.48 -1.15
CA ASN A 41 1.46 -18.86 -1.23
C ASN A 41 2.53 -19.21 -0.18
N ILE A 42 2.70 -18.37 0.84
CA ILE A 42 3.56 -18.70 1.98
C ILE A 42 2.81 -19.63 2.93
N GLN A 43 3.54 -20.54 3.59
CA GLN A 43 2.97 -21.54 4.51
C GLN A 43 2.50 -20.93 5.85
N VAL A 44 1.91 -19.73 5.81
CA VAL A 44 1.33 -19.04 6.97
C VAL A 44 0.00 -18.45 6.55
N GLU A 45 -0.80 -18.02 7.51
CA GLU A 45 -2.04 -17.31 7.22
C GLU A 45 -1.73 -15.98 6.51
N LEU A 46 -2.53 -15.62 5.50
CA LEU A 46 -2.36 -14.39 4.75
C LEU A 46 -2.36 -13.18 5.69
N PRO A 47 -1.29 -12.37 5.74
CA PRO A 47 -1.24 -11.21 6.62
C PRO A 47 -2.25 -10.14 6.20
N GLU A 48 -2.58 -9.22 7.11
CA GLU A 48 -3.38 -8.05 6.74
C GLU A 48 -2.46 -7.02 6.07
N PHE A 49 -2.97 -6.38 5.02
CA PHE A 49 -2.25 -5.36 4.27
C PHE A 49 -2.98 -4.03 4.33
N LYS A 50 -2.29 -3.00 4.81
CA LYS A 50 -2.79 -1.62 4.83
C LYS A 50 -1.88 -0.73 4.01
N ILE A 51 -2.51 0.15 3.25
CA ILE A 51 -1.84 1.19 2.47
C ILE A 51 -2.30 2.52 3.03
N ASP A 52 -1.34 3.34 3.44
CA ASP A 52 -1.55 4.71 3.88
C ASP A 52 -0.63 5.65 3.08
N TYR A 53 -0.73 6.96 3.31
CA TYR A 53 0.14 7.95 2.70
C TYR A 53 0.70 8.88 3.77
N LYS A 54 2.02 8.92 3.88
CA LYS A 54 2.75 9.81 4.80
C LYS A 54 3.66 10.72 4.00
N TYR A 55 3.56 12.02 4.25
CA TYR A 55 4.36 13.06 3.58
C TYR A 55 4.32 12.99 2.03
N GLY A 56 3.19 12.57 1.46
CA GLY A 56 3.02 12.46 0.01
C GLY A 56 3.50 11.14 -0.60
N TYR A 57 4.11 10.25 0.19
CA TYR A 57 4.56 8.93 -0.24
C TYR A 57 3.66 7.82 0.31
N PRO A 58 3.48 6.72 -0.44
CA PRO A 58 2.75 5.57 0.09
C PRO A 58 3.55 4.91 1.22
N SER A 59 2.85 4.53 2.27
CA SER A 59 3.35 3.73 3.39
C SER A 59 2.55 2.44 3.48
N PHE A 60 3.24 1.35 3.79
CA PHE A 60 2.70 0.01 3.74
C PHE A 60 2.85 -0.63 5.12
N GLU A 61 1.77 -1.23 5.62
CA GLU A 61 1.81 -2.00 6.85
C GLU A 61 1.37 -3.43 6.54
N VAL A 62 2.23 -4.40 6.86
CA VAL A 62 1.96 -5.83 6.72
C VAL A 62 1.87 -6.42 8.12
N ILE A 63 0.67 -6.85 8.51
CA ILE A 63 0.36 -7.29 9.86
C ILE A 63 0.15 -8.80 9.86
N PHE A 64 1.13 -9.52 10.41
CA PHE A 64 1.05 -10.96 10.58
C PHE A 64 0.14 -11.33 11.76
N LYS A 65 -0.40 -12.56 11.74
CA LYS A 65 -1.22 -13.05 12.84
C LYS A 65 -0.43 -13.17 14.14
N ASN A 66 0.82 -13.62 14.07
CA ASN A 66 1.71 -13.77 15.20
C ASN A 66 3.17 -13.54 14.78
N GLN A 67 4.07 -13.52 15.77
CA GLN A 67 5.49 -13.30 15.53
C GLN A 67 6.18 -14.46 14.81
N GLU A 68 5.68 -15.69 14.96
CA GLU A 68 6.25 -16.88 14.31
C GLU A 68 6.03 -16.82 12.79
N ASP A 69 4.84 -16.39 12.36
CA ASP A 69 4.50 -16.23 10.94
C ASP A 69 5.39 -15.17 10.27
N LEU A 70 5.68 -14.07 10.97
CA LEU A 70 6.62 -13.05 10.50
C LEU A 70 8.02 -13.65 10.32
N LYS A 71 8.52 -14.41 11.30
CA LYS A 71 9.84 -15.08 11.20
C LYS A 71 9.88 -16.07 10.05
N VAL A 72 8.79 -16.80 9.79
CA VAL A 72 8.70 -17.71 8.64
C VAL A 72 8.79 -16.92 7.33
N ALA A 73 8.06 -15.80 7.20
CA ALA A 73 8.12 -14.95 6.02
C ALA A 73 9.52 -14.35 5.78
N GLU A 74 10.20 -13.92 6.85
CA GLU A 74 11.59 -13.45 6.80
C GLU A 74 12.55 -14.56 6.36
N SER A 75 12.43 -15.76 6.95
CA SER A 75 13.30 -16.90 6.61
C SER A 75 13.14 -17.36 5.15
N LYS A 76 11.98 -17.10 4.55
CA LYS A 76 11.69 -17.40 3.13
C LYS A 76 12.04 -16.26 2.18
N GLY A 77 12.51 -15.12 2.70
CA GLY A 77 12.82 -13.94 1.90
C GLY A 77 11.58 -13.24 1.33
N SER A 78 10.37 -13.53 1.83
CA SER A 78 9.14 -12.90 1.36
C SER A 78 9.09 -11.42 1.70
N THR A 79 9.58 -11.03 2.89
CA THR A 79 9.68 -9.62 3.27
C THR A 79 10.59 -8.86 2.32
N GLU A 80 11.79 -9.38 2.04
CA GLU A 80 12.73 -8.74 1.12
C GLU A 80 12.19 -8.68 -0.32
N LYS A 81 11.60 -9.78 -0.81
CA LYS A 81 10.95 -9.80 -2.13
C LYS A 81 9.86 -8.72 -2.25
N PHE A 82 9.06 -8.51 -1.20
CA PHE A 82 8.05 -7.46 -1.20
C PHE A 82 8.69 -6.07 -1.28
N LYS A 83 9.74 -5.80 -0.50
CA LYS A 83 10.48 -4.53 -0.57
C LYS A 83 11.02 -4.27 -1.98
N ASP A 84 11.69 -5.26 -2.58
CA ASP A 84 12.26 -5.15 -3.92
C ASP A 84 11.19 -4.81 -4.96
N MET A 85 10.05 -5.51 -4.93
CA MET A 85 8.96 -5.26 -5.86
C MET A 85 8.36 -3.87 -5.68
N ILE A 86 8.20 -3.40 -4.44
CA ILE A 86 7.73 -2.05 -4.14
C ILE A 86 8.76 -0.99 -4.58
N GLN A 87 10.06 -1.24 -4.40
CA GLN A 87 11.13 -0.36 -4.88
C GLN A 87 11.10 -0.25 -6.41
N ILE A 88 10.92 -1.38 -7.12
CA ILE A 88 10.81 -1.39 -8.58
C ILE A 88 9.60 -0.56 -9.06
N LEU A 89 8.46 -0.63 -8.37
CA LEU A 89 7.27 0.18 -8.70
C LEU A 89 7.50 1.69 -8.58
N HIS A 90 8.48 2.11 -7.77
CA HIS A 90 8.80 3.51 -7.48
C HIS A 90 10.21 3.90 -7.93
N LYS A 91 10.88 3.10 -8.75
CA LYS A 91 12.27 3.32 -9.19
C LYS A 91 12.56 4.67 -9.85
N ASN A 92 11.51 5.36 -10.32
CA ASN A 92 11.59 6.66 -10.99
C ASN A 92 11.22 7.83 -10.05
N ILE A 93 11.02 7.57 -8.76
CA ILE A 93 10.70 8.57 -7.76
C ILE A 93 11.95 8.76 -6.93
N ASP A 94 12.56 9.93 -7.08
CA ASP A 94 13.69 10.32 -6.26
C ASP A 94 13.29 10.30 -4.78
N ASP A 95 14.24 9.86 -3.94
CA ASP A 95 14.11 9.77 -2.48
C ASP A 95 13.05 8.76 -1.96
N PHE A 96 12.50 7.89 -2.80
CA PHE A 96 11.66 6.78 -2.32
C PHE A 96 12.52 5.58 -1.91
N GLU A 97 12.45 5.24 -0.62
CA GLU A 97 13.07 4.05 -0.05
C GLU A 97 12.01 3.09 0.49
N ALA A 98 11.88 1.92 -0.16
CA ALA A 98 10.90 0.91 0.24
C ALA A 98 11.10 0.43 1.69
N GLU A 99 12.34 0.39 2.18
CA GLU A 99 12.65 0.03 3.57
C GLU A 99 12.04 0.99 4.59
N LEU A 100 11.99 2.29 4.29
CA LEU A 100 11.38 3.29 5.16
C LEU A 100 9.85 3.31 5.02
N ALA A 101 9.35 2.91 3.85
CA ALA A 101 7.93 2.92 3.54
C ALA A 101 7.16 1.71 4.11
N ILE A 102 7.82 0.57 4.28
CA ILE A 102 7.20 -0.70 4.66
C ILE A 102 7.46 -1.03 6.13
N HIS A 103 6.38 -1.21 6.89
CA HIS A 103 6.41 -1.67 8.26
C HIS A 103 5.84 -3.09 8.37
N TYR A 104 6.64 -4.00 8.89
CA TYR A 104 6.21 -5.36 9.24
C TYR A 104 5.91 -5.42 10.73
N THR A 105 4.74 -5.93 11.09
CA THR A 105 4.31 -6.08 12.48
C THR A 105 3.45 -7.32 12.63
N TRP A 106 3.03 -7.63 13.86
CA TRP A 106 2.09 -8.71 14.13
C TRP A 106 0.98 -8.23 15.05
N LYS A 107 -0.17 -8.93 15.02
CA LYS A 107 -1.25 -8.68 15.97
C LYS A 107 -0.73 -8.91 17.38
N THR A 108 -0.46 -7.83 18.11
CA THR A 108 -0.34 -7.90 19.55
C THR A 108 -1.72 -8.31 20.07
N ARG A 109 -1.79 -9.30 20.98
CA ARG A 109 -3.04 -9.53 21.71
C ARG A 109 -3.38 -8.21 22.38
N THR A 110 -4.37 -7.48 21.86
CA THR A 110 -4.99 -6.39 22.60
C THR A 110 -5.65 -7.07 23.79
N TYR A 111 -4.96 -7.09 24.93
CA TYR A 111 -5.65 -7.28 26.19
C TYR A 111 -6.64 -6.13 26.24
N SER A 112 -7.92 -6.45 26.05
CA SER A 112 -9.03 -5.54 26.28
C SER A 112 -8.87 -5.00 27.70
N SER A 113 -8.27 -3.82 27.84
CA SER A 113 -8.41 -3.04 29.06
C SER A 113 -9.84 -2.52 29.04
N ASN A 114 -10.76 -3.33 29.55
CA ASN A 114 -11.96 -2.80 30.17
C ASN A 114 -11.47 -1.93 31.33
N LEU A 115 -11.39 -0.63 31.09
CA LEU A 115 -11.36 0.42 32.10
C LEU A 115 -12.52 1.36 31.81
#